data_AF-A0A2N0QJ98-F1
#
_entry.id   AF-A0A2N0QJ98-F1
#
_cell.length_a   1.000
_cell.length_b   1.000
_cell.length_c   1.000
_cell.angle_alpha   90.00
_cell.angle_beta   90.00
_cell.angle_gamma   90.00
#
_symmetry.space_group_name_H-M   'P 1'
#
loop_
_entity.id
_entity.type
_entity.pdbx_description
1 polymer ?
#
loop_
_entity_poly.entity_id
_entity_poly.type
_entity_poly.pdbx_seq_one_letter_code
_entity_poly.pdbx_strand_id
1 'polypeptide(L)'
;MCDEVDCSLSRYSSYGTRARCDGSGDNKKILVFFFDQQDFTDCVSSPRADLLDLAFSHYSPADAKLSDEMKSLFVTDIPLFLTETQVRQAFSRYGTVIKCKLTPRKHYYNGYIQFSSADAITQFNDIWAIICLSNSLRVCPASFSKSQRDSRREHVAILAGIPKNIKEADLLEIATQVNAKALNVPLSISSYKPKH
;
A
#
# COMPACT_ATOMS: atom_id res chain seq x y z
N MET A 1 -22.21 -16.56 -7.51
CA MET A 1 -21.81 -16.35 -6.10
C MET A 1 -22.51 -15.20 -5.39
N CYS A 2 -22.38 -13.90 -5.78
CA CYS A 2 -23.16 -12.84 -5.10
C CYS A 2 -24.70 -13.13 -5.16
N ASP A 3 -25.23 -13.61 -6.30
CA ASP A 3 -26.65 -14.03 -6.42
C ASP A 3 -27.00 -15.29 -5.60
N GLU A 4 -26.08 -16.24 -5.47
CA GLU A 4 -26.26 -17.45 -4.64
C GLU A 4 -26.32 -17.08 -3.15
N VAL A 5 -25.48 -16.14 -2.73
CA VAL A 5 -25.50 -15.57 -1.38
C VAL A 5 -26.83 -14.85 -1.12
N ASP A 6 -27.30 -14.03 -2.06
CA ASP A 6 -28.59 -13.36 -1.95
C ASP A 6 -29.74 -14.38 -1.81
N CYS A 7 -29.73 -15.45 -2.61
CA CYS A 7 -30.70 -16.53 -2.52
C CYS A 7 -30.65 -17.24 -1.15
N SER A 8 -29.45 -17.61 -0.70
CA SER A 8 -29.22 -18.28 0.60
C SER A 8 -29.70 -17.45 1.80
N LEU A 9 -29.47 -16.13 1.75
CA LEU A 9 -29.76 -15.22 2.86
C LEU A 9 -31.19 -14.67 2.83
N SER A 10 -31.95 -14.90 1.76
CA SER A 10 -33.37 -14.50 1.66
C SER A 10 -34.28 -15.10 2.76
N ARG A 11 -33.81 -16.14 3.47
CA ARG A 11 -34.48 -16.72 4.65
C ARG A 11 -34.52 -15.78 5.86
N TYR A 12 -33.60 -14.81 5.95
CA TYR A 12 -33.55 -13.85 7.06
C TYR A 12 -34.43 -12.65 6.74
N SER A 13 -35.36 -12.34 7.63
CA SER A 13 -36.27 -11.21 7.44
C SER A 13 -35.53 -9.87 7.51
N SER A 14 -34.39 -9.81 8.22
CA SER A 14 -33.55 -8.61 8.28
C SER A 14 -32.53 -8.48 7.15
N TYR A 15 -32.44 -9.47 6.24
CA TYR A 15 -31.58 -9.39 5.06
C TYR A 15 -32.28 -8.62 3.93
N GLY A 16 -32.23 -7.29 4.00
CA GLY A 16 -32.92 -6.41 3.04
C GLY A 16 -32.01 -5.77 1.99
N THR A 17 -30.70 -6.03 2.02
CA THR A 17 -29.73 -5.43 1.09
C THR A 17 -28.98 -6.51 0.32
N ARG A 18 -28.71 -6.25 -0.97
CA ARG A 18 -27.97 -7.21 -1.80
C ARG A 18 -26.53 -7.36 -1.33
N ALA A 19 -26.02 -8.58 -1.45
CA ALA A 19 -24.63 -8.92 -1.22
C ALA A 19 -23.72 -8.05 -2.09
N ARG A 20 -22.69 -7.48 -1.46
CA ARG A 20 -21.69 -6.66 -2.15
C ARG A 20 -20.39 -7.44 -2.28
N CYS A 21 -19.98 -7.69 -3.51
CA CYS A 21 -18.65 -8.20 -3.80
C CYS A 21 -17.61 -7.06 -3.65
N ASP A 22 -16.57 -7.27 -2.84
CA ASP A 22 -15.46 -6.33 -2.59
C ASP A 22 -14.10 -7.01 -2.85
N GLY A 23 -13.07 -6.23 -3.20
CA GLY A 23 -11.74 -6.75 -3.52
C GLY A 23 -11.64 -7.51 -4.86
N SER A 24 -10.47 -8.10 -5.12
CA SER A 24 -10.19 -8.87 -6.35
C SER A 24 -9.20 -10.02 -6.09
N GLY A 25 -9.19 -11.01 -6.98
CA GLY A 25 -8.36 -12.22 -6.84
C GLY A 25 -8.65 -12.96 -5.53
N ASP A 26 -7.60 -13.40 -4.85
CA ASP A 26 -7.70 -14.12 -3.56
C ASP A 26 -8.19 -13.24 -2.40
N ASN A 27 -8.20 -11.92 -2.58
CA ASN A 27 -8.73 -10.97 -1.59
C ASN A 27 -10.21 -10.63 -1.85
N LYS A 28 -10.88 -11.34 -2.76
CA LYS A 28 -12.31 -11.12 -3.04
C LYS A 28 -13.13 -11.54 -1.82
N LYS A 29 -14.01 -10.65 -1.38
CA LYS A 29 -14.91 -10.84 -0.24
C LYS A 29 -16.34 -10.55 -0.66
N ILE A 30 -17.29 -11.15 0.03
CA ILE A 30 -18.71 -10.83 -0.11
C ILE A 30 -19.17 -10.24 1.21
N LEU A 31 -19.57 -8.98 1.18
CA LEU A 31 -20.11 -8.24 2.32
C LEU A 31 -21.63 -8.33 2.29
N VAL A 32 -22.22 -8.70 3.42
CA VAL A 32 -23.66 -8.81 3.63
C VAL A 32 -24.03 -8.01 4.86
N PHE A 33 -25.22 -7.40 4.87
CA PHE A 33 -25.66 -6.53 5.95
C PHE A 33 -27.02 -7.01 6.47
N PHE A 34 -27.16 -7.03 7.79
CA PHE A 34 -28.38 -7.41 8.50
C PHE A 34 -28.88 -6.20 9.28
N PHE A 35 -30.19 -6.01 9.33
CA PHE A 35 -30.82 -4.98 10.17
C PHE A 35 -31.02 -5.45 11.63
N ASP A 36 -30.81 -6.74 11.91
CA ASP A 36 -31.04 -7.35 13.21
C ASP A 36 -29.81 -8.16 13.69
N GLN A 37 -29.53 -8.08 15.00
CA GLN A 37 -28.36 -8.72 15.63
C GLN A 37 -28.51 -10.25 15.72
N GLN A 38 -29.73 -10.77 15.89
CA GLN A 38 -30.00 -12.20 16.00
C GLN A 38 -29.75 -12.89 14.65
N ASP A 39 -30.28 -12.33 13.56
CA ASP A 39 -30.07 -12.84 12.20
C ASP A 39 -28.58 -12.78 11.81
N PHE A 40 -27.90 -11.69 12.16
CA PHE A 40 -26.44 -11.59 12.00
C PHE A 40 -25.71 -12.72 12.75
N THR A 41 -26.03 -12.91 14.03
CA THR A 41 -25.34 -13.88 14.90
C THR A 41 -25.57 -15.31 14.43
N ASP A 42 -26.81 -15.64 14.05
CA ASP A 42 -27.12 -16.93 13.43
C ASP A 42 -26.30 -17.14 12.16
N CYS A 43 -26.18 -16.09 11.32
CA CYS A 43 -25.47 -16.17 10.06
C CYS A 43 -23.97 -16.44 10.19
N VAL A 44 -23.31 -15.88 11.20
CA VAL A 44 -21.89 -16.12 11.45
C VAL A 44 -21.60 -17.34 12.32
N SER A 45 -22.64 -18.01 12.85
CA SER A 45 -22.47 -19.12 13.81
C SER A 45 -22.00 -20.42 13.17
N SER A 46 -22.31 -20.65 11.89
CA SER A 46 -22.05 -21.93 11.22
C SER A 46 -21.79 -21.78 9.72
N PRO A 47 -21.01 -22.70 9.13
CA PRO A 47 -20.87 -22.80 7.68
C PRO A 47 -22.20 -23.05 6.98
N ARG A 48 -22.29 -22.61 5.72
CA ARG A 48 -23.49 -22.75 4.88
C ARG A 48 -23.30 -23.85 3.86
N ALA A 49 -24.01 -24.97 4.04
CA ALA A 49 -23.99 -26.09 3.11
C ALA A 49 -24.41 -25.71 1.68
N ASP A 50 -25.36 -24.78 1.56
CA ASP A 50 -25.82 -24.22 0.29
C ASP A 50 -24.83 -23.27 -0.38
N LEU A 51 -23.74 -22.90 0.31
CA LEU A 51 -22.63 -22.10 -0.20
C LEU A 51 -21.30 -22.86 -0.12
N LEU A 52 -21.29 -24.17 -0.43
CA LEU A 52 -20.08 -25.00 -0.45
C LEU A 52 -19.37 -25.04 0.92
N ASP A 53 -20.14 -25.05 2.00
CA ASP A 53 -19.66 -25.02 3.38
C ASP A 53 -18.78 -23.81 3.70
N LEU A 54 -18.99 -22.68 3.00
CA LEU A 54 -18.37 -21.42 3.35
C LEU A 54 -19.01 -20.83 4.62
N ALA A 55 -18.18 -20.24 5.48
CA ALA A 55 -18.62 -19.59 6.70
C ALA A 55 -18.53 -18.06 6.58
N PHE A 56 -19.56 -17.37 7.07
CA PHE A 56 -19.49 -15.93 7.27
C PHE A 56 -18.75 -15.62 8.56
N SER A 57 -17.97 -14.53 8.57
CA SER A 57 -17.28 -14.04 9.76
C SER A 57 -17.68 -12.59 10.02
N HIS A 58 -17.61 -12.16 11.28
CA HIS A 58 -17.81 -10.76 11.64
C HIS A 58 -16.86 -9.85 10.83
N TYR A 59 -17.42 -8.83 10.18
CA TYR A 59 -16.67 -7.83 9.44
C TYR A 59 -16.57 -6.53 10.23
N SER A 60 -15.34 -6.12 10.52
CA SER A 60 -15.03 -4.82 11.12
C SER A 60 -14.36 -3.92 10.07
N PRO A 61 -14.96 -2.77 9.70
CA PRO A 61 -14.31 -1.82 8.79
C PRO A 61 -12.96 -1.31 9.31
N ALA A 62 -12.79 -1.22 10.63
CA ALA A 62 -11.54 -0.82 11.26
C ALA A 62 -10.44 -1.88 11.04
N ASP A 63 -10.76 -3.16 11.24
CA ASP A 63 -9.79 -4.25 11.06
C ASP A 63 -9.43 -4.44 9.59
N ALA A 64 -10.40 -4.27 8.69
CA ALA A 64 -10.16 -4.28 7.25
C ALA A 64 -9.18 -3.17 6.84
N LYS A 65 -9.39 -1.95 7.36
CA LYS A 65 -8.49 -0.81 7.11
C LYS A 65 -7.10 -1.07 7.67
N LEU A 66 -6.98 -1.60 8.88
CA LEU A 66 -5.68 -1.94 9.48
C LEU A 66 -4.95 -3.01 8.66
N SER A 67 -5.65 -4.06 8.23
CA SER A 67 -5.10 -5.08 7.33
C SER A 67 -4.58 -4.48 6.02
N ASP A 68 -5.32 -3.55 5.41
CA ASP A 68 -4.88 -2.87 4.19
C ASP A 68 -3.62 -2.02 4.44
N GLU A 69 -3.57 -1.27 5.55
CA GLU A 69 -2.40 -0.49 5.94
C GLU A 69 -1.18 -1.38 6.24
N MET A 70 -1.37 -2.54 6.85
CA MET A 70 -0.32 -3.53 7.12
C MET A 70 0.27 -4.15 5.85
N LYS A 71 -0.46 -4.10 4.73
CA LYS A 71 -0.03 -4.58 3.41
C LYS A 71 0.44 -3.45 2.48
N SER A 72 0.56 -2.24 2.99
CA SER A 72 0.78 -1.05 2.16
C SER A 72 2.03 -0.26 2.52
N LEU A 73 2.58 0.41 1.51
CA LEU A 73 3.63 1.40 1.61
C LEU A 73 3.11 2.77 1.21
N PHE A 74 3.57 3.77 1.96
CA PHE A 74 3.57 5.16 1.55
C PHE A 74 4.93 5.50 0.93
N VAL A 75 4.90 6.08 -0.27
CA VAL A 75 6.09 6.36 -1.07
C VAL A 75 6.14 7.86 -1.36
N THR A 76 7.30 8.48 -1.19
CA THR A 76 7.53 9.90 -1.48
C THR A 76 8.75 10.07 -2.38
N ASP A 77 9.05 11.32 -2.72
CA ASP A 77 10.18 11.68 -3.57
C ASP A 77 10.09 11.06 -4.98
N ILE A 78 8.87 10.77 -5.46
CA ILE A 78 8.62 10.23 -6.79
C ILE A 78 8.61 11.39 -7.80
N PRO A 79 9.54 11.45 -8.76
CA PRO A 79 9.52 12.49 -9.79
C PRO A 79 8.26 12.41 -10.67
N LEU A 80 7.78 13.58 -11.11
CA LEU A 80 6.58 13.72 -11.93
C LEU A 80 6.70 13.10 -13.33
N PHE A 81 7.92 12.83 -13.80
CA PHE A 81 8.16 12.13 -15.05
C PHE A 81 8.06 10.59 -14.91
N LEU A 82 8.03 10.05 -13.69
CA LEU A 82 7.84 8.61 -13.49
C LEU A 82 6.36 8.27 -13.61
N THR A 83 6.07 7.23 -14.38
CA THR A 83 4.70 6.73 -14.58
C THR A 83 4.31 5.72 -13.51
N GLU A 84 3.00 5.55 -13.29
CA GLU A 84 2.48 4.51 -12.38
C GLU A 84 3.02 3.12 -12.75
N THR A 85 3.09 2.79 -14.04
CA THR A 85 3.61 1.52 -14.53
C THR A 85 5.06 1.30 -14.14
N GLN A 86 5.92 2.32 -14.30
CA GLN A 86 7.34 2.23 -13.92
C GLN A 86 7.51 2.05 -12.41
N VAL A 87 6.73 2.79 -11.62
CA VAL A 87 6.75 2.67 -10.15
C VAL A 87 6.25 1.28 -9.74
N ARG A 88 5.12 0.82 -10.26
CA ARG A 88 4.57 -0.52 -10.00
C ARG A 88 5.57 -1.63 -10.33
N GLN A 89 6.23 -1.54 -11.49
CA GLN A 89 7.25 -2.51 -11.90
C GLN A 89 8.45 -2.50 -10.95
N ALA A 90 8.89 -1.34 -10.49
CA ALA A 90 9.97 -1.25 -9.51
C ALA A 90 9.62 -1.96 -8.19
N PHE A 91 8.36 -1.85 -7.73
CA PHE A 91 7.90 -2.51 -6.52
C PHE A 91 7.60 -4.01 -6.69
N SER A 92 7.34 -4.48 -7.92
CA SER A 92 6.96 -5.88 -8.18
C SER A 92 8.07 -6.89 -7.81
N ARG A 93 9.33 -6.45 -7.67
CA ARG A 93 10.42 -7.30 -7.18
C ARG A 93 10.31 -7.71 -5.71
N TYR A 94 9.47 -7.00 -4.94
CA TYR A 94 9.31 -7.18 -3.50
C TYR A 94 8.05 -8.00 -3.15
N GLY A 95 7.19 -8.24 -4.12
CA GLY A 95 5.93 -8.96 -3.96
C GLY A 95 4.90 -8.56 -5.02
N THR A 96 3.77 -9.26 -5.05
CA THR A 96 2.67 -8.98 -5.97
C THR A 96 1.97 -7.67 -5.61
N VAL A 97 2.13 -6.65 -6.45
CA VAL A 97 1.49 -5.33 -6.26
C VAL A 97 0.04 -5.38 -6.74
N ILE A 98 -0.92 -5.30 -5.82
CA ILE A 98 -2.35 -5.28 -6.13
C ILE A 98 -2.87 -3.86 -6.38
N LYS A 99 -2.24 -2.84 -5.78
CA LYS A 99 -2.63 -1.44 -5.95
C LYS A 99 -1.39 -0.56 -6.03
N CYS A 100 -1.38 0.36 -6.98
CA CYS A 100 -0.40 1.43 -7.09
C CYS A 100 -1.21 2.69 -7.40
N LYS A 101 -1.10 3.72 -6.56
CA LYS A 101 -1.78 4.99 -6.79
C LYS A 101 -0.79 6.11 -6.61
N LEU A 102 -0.61 6.92 -7.64
CA LEU A 102 0.19 8.14 -7.58
C LEU A 102 -0.74 9.35 -7.41
N THR A 103 -0.39 10.27 -6.51
CA THR A 103 -1.15 11.50 -6.25
C THR A 103 -0.19 12.68 -6.26
N PRO A 104 -0.37 13.67 -7.15
CA PRO A 104 0.54 14.82 -7.22
C PRO A 104 0.53 15.61 -5.91
N ARG A 105 1.72 16.00 -5.44
CA ARG A 105 1.92 16.84 -4.27
C ARG A 105 3.07 17.82 -4.53
N LYS A 106 2.73 19.08 -4.82
CA LYS A 106 3.68 20.12 -5.23
C LYS A 106 4.50 19.68 -6.45
N HIS A 107 5.78 19.36 -6.26
CA HIS A 107 6.73 19.04 -7.32
C HIS A 107 7.07 17.55 -7.39
N TYR A 108 6.35 16.68 -6.68
CA TYR A 108 6.56 15.23 -6.71
C TYR A 108 5.22 14.51 -6.65
N TYR A 109 5.19 13.21 -6.94
CA TYR A 109 4.09 12.34 -6.54
C TYR A 109 4.30 11.82 -5.12
N ASN A 110 3.20 11.67 -4.38
CA ASN A 110 3.11 10.67 -3.34
C ASN A 110 2.55 9.38 -3.95
N GLY A 111 3.11 8.24 -3.58
CA GLY A 111 2.64 6.92 -3.97
C GLY A 111 1.99 6.17 -2.81
N TYR A 112 0.96 5.39 -3.11
CA TYR A 112 0.39 4.38 -2.23
C TYR A 112 0.46 3.04 -2.94
N ILE A 113 1.26 2.13 -2.39
CA ILE A 113 1.51 0.80 -2.97
C ILE A 113 0.95 -0.23 -2.01
N GLN A 114 0.12 -1.15 -2.49
CA GLN A 114 -0.41 -2.25 -1.68
C GLN A 114 0.01 -3.58 -2.30
N PHE A 115 0.53 -4.47 -1.48
CA PHE A 115 0.89 -5.83 -1.84
C PHE A 115 -0.23 -6.81 -1.50
N SER A 116 -0.20 -8.00 -2.10
CA SER A 116 -1.12 -9.09 -1.75
C SER A 116 -0.89 -9.62 -0.33
N SER A 117 0.38 -9.69 0.11
CA SER A 117 0.80 -10.19 1.42
C SER A 117 1.46 -9.09 2.27
N ALA A 118 1.26 -9.16 3.59
CA ALA A 118 1.98 -8.32 4.56
C ALA A 118 3.45 -8.73 4.69
N ASP A 119 3.82 -9.95 4.30
CA ASP A 119 5.22 -10.40 4.33
C ASP A 119 6.11 -9.52 3.45
N ALA A 120 5.57 -9.04 2.32
CA ALA A 120 6.25 -8.12 1.43
C ALA A 120 6.62 -6.79 2.10
N ILE A 121 5.91 -6.39 3.17
CA ILE A 121 6.15 -5.16 3.93
C ILE A 121 7.30 -5.32 4.94
N THR A 122 7.56 -6.52 5.45
CA THR A 122 8.52 -6.75 6.56
C THR A 122 9.93 -6.22 6.26
N GLN A 123 10.43 -6.42 5.04
CA GLN A 123 11.71 -5.89 4.56
C GLN A 123 11.77 -4.36 4.58
N PHE A 124 10.63 -3.68 4.40
CA PHE A 124 10.54 -2.22 4.42
C PHE A 124 10.60 -1.63 5.82
N ASN A 125 10.76 -2.44 6.86
CA ASN A 125 11.19 -1.96 8.18
C ASN A 125 12.63 -1.42 8.11
N ASP A 126 13.50 -2.07 7.34
CA ASP A 126 14.90 -1.68 7.17
C ASP A 126 15.18 -0.97 5.83
N ILE A 127 14.42 -1.30 4.78
CA ILE A 127 14.51 -0.60 3.48
C ILE A 127 13.75 0.73 3.57
N TRP A 128 14.46 1.85 3.44
CA TRP A 128 13.88 3.20 3.51
C TRP A 128 13.82 3.91 2.15
N ALA A 129 14.52 3.40 1.14
CA ALA A 129 14.43 3.85 -0.22
C ALA A 129 14.64 2.71 -1.23
N ILE A 130 14.06 2.85 -2.42
CA ILE A 130 14.30 1.95 -3.55
C ILE A 130 14.69 2.73 -4.80
N ILE A 131 15.42 2.11 -5.71
CA ILE A 131 15.77 2.74 -6.99
C ILE A 131 14.73 2.41 -8.06
N CYS A 132 14.18 3.44 -8.70
CA CYS A 132 13.32 3.36 -9.88
C CYS A 132 13.91 4.23 -11.00
N LEU A 133 14.38 3.60 -12.08
CA LEU A 133 14.99 4.27 -13.24
C LEU A 133 16.04 5.34 -12.87
N SER A 134 16.95 4.97 -11.96
CA SER A 134 18.02 5.83 -11.39
C SER A 134 17.59 6.86 -10.35
N ASN A 135 16.30 6.94 -9.99
CA ASN A 135 15.79 7.85 -8.96
C ASN A 135 15.53 7.08 -7.67
N SER A 136 15.86 7.68 -6.54
CA SER A 136 15.59 7.10 -5.22
C SER A 136 14.18 7.48 -4.77
N LEU A 137 13.32 6.49 -4.57
CA LEU A 137 11.98 6.67 -4.03
C LEU A 137 12.02 6.34 -2.55
N ARG A 138 11.66 7.30 -1.69
CA ARG A 138 11.59 7.07 -0.25
C ARG A 138 10.35 6.26 0.09
N VAL A 139 10.50 5.22 0.89
CA VAL A 139 9.44 4.26 1.24
C VAL A 139 9.23 4.20 2.75
N CYS A 140 7.99 4.01 3.16
CA CYS A 140 7.61 3.83 4.55
C CYS A 140 6.37 2.94 4.65
N PRO A 141 6.32 1.94 5.54
CA PRO A 141 5.10 1.19 5.78
C PRO A 141 3.94 2.11 6.18
N ALA A 142 2.76 1.88 5.58
CA ALA A 142 1.60 2.73 5.82
C ALA A 142 1.06 2.59 7.25
N SER A 143 1.30 1.44 7.89
CA SER A 143 0.97 1.17 9.29
C SER A 143 1.85 1.90 10.32
N PHE A 144 2.92 2.56 9.88
CA PHE A 144 3.82 3.26 10.81
C PHE A 144 3.14 4.46 11.48
N SER A 145 3.31 4.53 12.80
CA SER A 145 2.90 5.67 13.61
C SER A 145 3.63 6.95 13.17
N LYS A 146 3.17 8.10 13.67
CA LYS A 146 3.85 9.37 13.41
C LYS A 146 5.29 9.37 13.93
N SER A 147 5.54 8.88 15.14
CA SER A 147 6.90 8.83 15.70
C SER A 147 7.85 7.93 14.91
N GLN A 148 7.36 6.78 14.42
CA GLN A 148 8.16 5.90 13.56
C GLN A 148 8.52 6.57 12.23
N ARG A 149 7.57 7.32 11.64
CA ARG A 149 7.80 8.10 10.42
C ARG A 149 8.76 9.26 10.63
N ASP A 150 8.64 9.95 11.76
CA ASP A 150 9.49 11.09 12.12
C ASP A 150 10.93 10.63 12.38
N SER A 151 11.13 9.49 13.04
CA SER A 151 12.45 8.87 13.25
C SER A 151 13.19 8.59 11.93
N ARG A 152 12.47 8.25 10.84
CA ARG A 152 13.07 8.09 9.49
C ARG A 152 13.61 9.38 8.87
N ARG A 153 13.36 10.53 9.51
CA ARG A 153 13.72 11.88 9.03
C ARG A 153 14.48 12.69 10.08
N GLU A 154 14.82 12.07 11.21
CA GLU A 154 15.45 12.75 12.35
C GLU A 154 16.94 12.99 12.11
N HIS A 155 17.65 12.00 11.55
CA HIS A 155 19.08 12.06 11.31
C HIS A 155 19.38 12.26 9.82
N VAL A 156 19.47 13.52 9.39
CA VAL A 156 19.70 13.91 7.98
C VAL A 156 20.99 14.73 7.87
N ALA A 157 21.85 14.36 6.92
CA ALA A 157 23.05 15.11 6.55
C ALA A 157 22.96 15.59 5.09
N ILE A 158 23.72 16.63 4.76
CA ILE A 158 23.78 17.21 3.41
C ILE A 158 25.17 16.93 2.82
N LEU A 159 25.21 16.28 1.65
CA LEU A 159 26.41 16.17 0.83
C LEU A 159 26.41 17.31 -0.21
N ALA A 160 27.15 18.37 0.07
CA ALA A 160 27.24 19.55 -0.80
C ALA A 160 28.36 19.41 -1.85
N GLY A 161 28.29 20.21 -2.92
CA GLY A 161 29.34 20.27 -3.94
C GLY A 161 29.37 19.08 -4.91
N ILE A 162 28.27 18.33 -5.02
CA ILE A 162 28.16 17.23 -5.98
C ILE A 162 28.22 17.76 -7.43
N PRO A 163 28.93 17.08 -8.35
CA PRO A 163 28.94 17.45 -9.76
C PRO A 163 27.55 17.48 -10.39
N LYS A 164 27.40 18.26 -11.47
CA LYS A 164 26.14 18.33 -12.22
C LYS A 164 25.81 16.97 -12.85
N ASN A 165 24.50 16.72 -13.02
CA ASN A 165 23.95 15.53 -13.70
C ASN A 165 24.17 14.19 -12.98
N ILE A 166 24.57 14.20 -11.71
CA ILE A 166 24.55 13.02 -10.85
C ILE A 166 23.11 12.65 -10.50
N LYS A 167 22.77 11.36 -10.62
CA LYS A 167 21.49 10.78 -10.19
C LYS A 167 21.67 10.02 -8.88
N GLU A 168 20.58 9.71 -8.20
CA GLU A 168 20.64 9.00 -6.91
C GLU A 168 21.25 7.61 -7.02
N ALA A 169 21.06 6.90 -8.15
CA ALA A 169 21.69 5.61 -8.36
C ALA A 169 23.22 5.68 -8.42
N ASP A 170 23.79 6.79 -8.90
CA ASP A 170 25.25 6.99 -8.97
C ASP A 170 25.86 7.18 -7.56
N LEU A 171 25.03 7.53 -6.58
CA LEU A 171 25.43 7.78 -5.19
C LEU A 171 25.26 6.54 -4.29
N LEU A 172 24.79 5.41 -4.83
CA LEU A 172 24.47 4.22 -4.04
C LEU A 172 25.71 3.62 -3.35
N GLU A 173 26.87 3.67 -4.01
CA GLU A 173 28.13 3.20 -3.43
C GLU A 173 28.51 4.02 -2.19
N ILE A 174 28.46 5.36 -2.30
CA ILE A 174 28.74 6.26 -1.19
C ILE A 174 27.74 6.03 -0.05
N ALA A 175 26.45 5.93 -0.36
CA ALA A 175 25.43 5.63 0.66
C ALA A 175 25.71 4.32 1.39
N THR A 176 26.17 3.30 0.68
CA THR A 176 26.53 2.01 1.28
C THR A 176 27.73 2.15 2.22
N GLN A 177 28.78 2.86 1.79
CA GLN A 177 29.98 3.08 2.61
C GLN A 177 29.68 3.81 3.93
N VAL A 178 28.71 4.73 3.93
CA VAL A 178 28.33 5.50 5.13
C VAL A 178 27.09 4.94 5.84
N ASN A 179 26.58 3.77 5.41
CA ASN A 179 25.34 3.16 5.92
C ASN A 179 24.10 4.08 5.87
N ALA A 180 24.02 4.95 4.87
CA ALA A 180 22.85 5.80 4.67
C ALA A 180 21.63 4.95 4.24
N LYS A 181 20.51 5.13 4.93
CA LYS A 181 19.27 4.38 4.66
C LYS A 181 18.48 4.89 3.45
N ALA A 182 18.61 6.17 3.11
CA ALA A 182 17.90 6.79 1.99
C ALA A 182 18.69 7.98 1.45
N LEU A 183 18.64 8.15 0.12
CA LEU A 183 19.19 9.30 -0.59
C LEU A 183 18.09 10.07 -1.32
N ASN A 184 18.33 11.33 -1.59
CA ASN A 184 17.48 12.19 -2.41
C ASN A 184 18.36 13.27 -3.06
N VAL A 185 18.31 13.38 -4.39
CA VAL A 185 18.90 14.50 -5.12
C VAL A 185 17.75 15.44 -5.52
N PRO A 186 17.62 16.62 -4.85
CA PRO A 186 16.47 17.48 -5.07
C PRO A 186 16.37 17.93 -6.54
N LEU A 187 15.18 17.88 -7.12
CA LEU A 187 14.90 18.42 -8.46
C LEU A 187 14.62 19.93 -8.42
N SER A 188 15.14 20.63 -9.42
CA SER A 188 14.94 22.05 -9.67
C SER A 188 13.50 22.27 -10.08
N ILE A 189 12.86 23.23 -9.44
CA ILE A 189 11.42 23.46 -9.63
C ILE A 189 11.17 24.12 -10.99
N SER A 190 12.09 24.96 -11.47
CA SER A 190 11.94 25.69 -12.73
C SER A 190 12.23 24.83 -13.96
N SER A 191 13.14 23.86 -13.86
CA SER A 191 13.58 23.03 -14.99
C SER A 191 13.27 21.54 -14.85
N TYR A 192 12.84 21.11 -13.66
CA TYR A 192 12.64 19.69 -13.29
C TYR A 192 13.89 18.80 -13.55
N LYS A 193 15.08 19.40 -13.45
CA LYS A 193 16.41 18.78 -13.49
C LYS A 193 17.08 18.88 -12.11
N PRO A 194 18.07 18.08 -11.71
CA PRO A 194 18.73 18.19 -10.40
C PRO A 194 19.07 19.64 -10.00
N LYS A 195 18.73 20.06 -8.77
CA LYS A 195 18.96 21.41 -8.23
C LYS A 195 20.45 21.69 -8.16
N HIS A 196 20.79 22.88 -8.67
CA HIS A 196 22.09 23.50 -8.63
C HIS A 196 22.40 24.07 -7.24
#